data_AF-A0A7C7TWB2-F1
#
_entry.id   AF-A0A7C7TWB2-F1
#
_cell.length_a   1.000
_cell.length_b   1.000
_cell.length_c   1.000
_cell.angle_alpha   90.00
_cell.angle_beta   90.00
_cell.angle_gamma   90.00
#
_symmetry.space_group_name_H-M   'P 1'
#
loop_
_entity.id
_entity.type
_entity.pdbx_description
1 polymer ?
#
loop_
_entity_poly.entity_id
_entity_poly.type
_entity_poly.pdbx_seq_one_letter_code
_entity_poly.pdbx_strand_id
1 'polypeptide(L)'
;MNPVKRKQIFKILAGAHGKPSTELNFRSNFELLVAVILSAQATDISVNKATDTLYRKANTPQAFLNLGLTSLKRHIRTIGLYNTKAQNIIKTCRMLIDLHNGQVPSAREALEALPGVGRKTANVVLNTAFGEPTIAVDTHIFRVANRTGLGPGKTVLKVEQKLLKFTPERYLKDAHHLLILHGRYTCIARTPRCPVCVIREFCDYRPKTREPE
;
A
#
# COMPACT_ATOMS: atom_id res chain seq x y z
N MET A 1 -0.28 -4.15 -25.44
CA MET A 1 0.75 -3.50 -24.60
C MET A 1 2.14 -4.02 -24.98
N ASN A 2 3.09 -3.14 -25.29
CA ASN A 2 4.48 -3.51 -25.63
C ASN A 2 5.49 -2.77 -24.72
N PRO A 3 6.80 -3.11 -24.73
CA PRO A 3 7.79 -2.49 -23.84
C PRO A 3 7.89 -0.96 -23.99
N VAL A 4 7.79 -0.43 -25.21
CA VAL A 4 7.84 1.01 -25.50
C VAL A 4 6.68 1.75 -24.82
N LYS A 5 5.44 1.26 -25.00
CA LYS A 5 4.26 1.80 -24.33
C LYS A 5 4.38 1.76 -22.82
N ARG A 6 4.87 0.65 -22.23
CA ARG A 6 5.07 0.54 -20.77
C ARG A 6 6.03 1.60 -20.26
N LYS A 7 7.19 1.77 -20.90
CA LYS A 7 8.18 2.79 -20.53
C LYS A 7 7.59 4.19 -20.58
N GLN A 8 6.79 4.50 -21.60
CA GLN A 8 6.14 5.79 -21.74
C GLN A 8 5.07 6.03 -20.67
N ILE A 9 4.25 5.03 -20.35
CA ILE A 9 3.26 5.11 -19.27
C ILE A 9 3.93 5.45 -17.94
N PHE A 10 4.94 4.70 -17.53
CA PHE A 10 5.62 4.95 -16.25
C PHE A 10 6.36 6.29 -16.23
N LYS A 11 6.95 6.72 -17.35
CA LYS A 11 7.54 8.07 -17.49
C LYS A 11 6.52 9.16 -17.23
N ILE A 12 5.34 9.07 -17.85
CA ILE A 12 4.27 10.07 -17.70
C ILE A 12 3.73 10.06 -16.27
N LEU A 13 3.47 8.88 -15.70
CA LEU A 13 2.98 8.77 -14.32
C LEU A 13 3.98 9.36 -13.33
N ALA A 14 5.29 9.07 -13.49
CA ALA A 14 6.33 9.64 -12.64
C ALA A 14 6.39 11.17 -12.77
N GLY A 15 6.23 11.72 -13.97
CA GLY A 15 6.15 13.17 -14.17
C GLY A 15 4.92 13.80 -13.52
N ALA A 16 3.77 13.13 -13.57
CA ALA A 16 2.51 13.63 -13.00
C ALA A 16 2.44 13.55 -11.47
N HIS A 17 3.09 12.55 -10.87
CA HIS A 17 3.04 12.31 -9.42
C HIS A 17 4.34 12.68 -8.67
N GLY A 18 5.41 13.05 -9.36
CA GLY A 18 6.67 13.49 -8.76
C GLY A 18 7.34 12.39 -7.93
N LYS A 19 7.33 12.56 -6.60
CA LYS A 19 7.84 11.57 -5.62
C LYS A 19 6.65 10.88 -4.95
N PRO A 20 6.09 9.82 -5.55
CA PRO A 20 4.90 9.19 -5.04
C PRO A 20 5.22 8.43 -3.74
N SER A 21 4.38 8.57 -2.72
CA SER A 21 4.53 7.91 -1.43
C SER A 21 3.17 7.49 -0.88
N THR A 22 3.17 6.73 0.21
CA THR A 22 1.96 6.37 0.95
C THR A 22 1.28 7.62 1.51
N GLU A 23 -0.06 7.59 1.61
CA GLU A 23 -0.84 8.62 2.29
C GLU A 23 -0.96 8.38 3.81
N LEU A 24 -0.37 7.29 4.32
CA LEU A 24 -0.31 7.00 5.75
C LEU A 24 0.79 7.84 6.41
N ASN A 25 0.47 8.45 7.54
CA ASN A 25 1.42 9.24 8.32
C ASN A 25 2.25 8.33 9.24
N PHE A 26 3.58 8.44 9.15
CA PHE A 26 4.51 7.71 10.00
C PHE A 26 5.86 8.45 10.09
N ARG A 27 6.63 8.15 11.13
CA ARG A 27 8.00 8.66 11.37
C ARG A 27 9.03 7.56 11.56
N SER A 28 8.60 6.30 11.64
CA SER A 28 9.46 5.13 11.80
C SER A 28 8.87 3.91 11.10
N ASN A 29 9.70 2.88 10.87
CA ASN A 29 9.24 1.61 10.28
C ASN A 29 8.18 0.93 11.14
N PHE A 30 8.25 1.07 12.47
CA PHE A 30 7.25 0.54 13.39
C PHE A 30 5.92 1.29 13.27
N GLU A 31 5.94 2.63 13.22
CA GLU A 31 4.74 3.42 12.96
C GLU A 31 4.10 3.01 11.62
N LEU A 32 4.89 2.89 10.56
CA LEU A 32 4.39 2.41 9.27
C LEU A 32 3.74 1.03 9.38
N LEU A 33 4.41 0.05 9.99
CA LEU A 33 3.89 -1.30 10.15
C LEU A 33 2.51 -1.29 10.84
N VAL A 34 2.38 -0.56 11.95
CA VAL A 34 1.11 -0.43 12.67
C VAL A 34 0.06 0.25 11.80
N ALA A 35 0.40 1.32 11.09
CA ALA A 35 -0.53 2.02 10.20
C ALA A 35 -1.06 1.11 9.08
N VAL A 36 -0.19 0.27 8.48
CA VAL A 36 -0.59 -0.67 7.43
C VAL A 36 -1.44 -1.82 7.99
N ILE A 37 -1.17 -2.32 9.20
CA ILE A 37 -2.06 -3.29 9.88
C ILE A 37 -3.45 -2.68 10.11
N LEU A 38 -3.51 -1.40 10.51
CA LEU A 38 -4.77 -0.69 10.75
C LEU A 38 -5.54 -0.39 9.45
N SER A 39 -4.85 -0.20 8.32
CA SER A 39 -5.47 0.14 7.03
C SER A 39 -6.26 -0.99 6.37
N ALA A 40 -6.11 -2.23 6.84
CA ALA A 40 -6.91 -3.35 6.35
C ALA A 40 -8.41 -3.06 6.51
N GLN A 41 -9.12 -2.88 5.39
CA GLN A 41 -10.54 -2.47 5.36
C GLN A 41 -10.83 -1.15 6.10
N ALA A 42 -9.89 -0.19 6.06
CA ALA A 42 -10.06 1.16 6.55
C ALA A 42 -9.54 2.17 5.52
N THR A 43 -9.89 3.44 5.68
CA THR A 43 -9.36 4.51 4.83
C THR A 43 -8.10 5.09 5.45
N ASP A 44 -7.16 5.56 4.63
CA ASP A 44 -5.93 6.18 5.14
C ASP A 44 -6.25 7.40 6.03
N ILE A 45 -7.33 8.14 5.73
CA ILE A 45 -7.84 9.23 6.57
C ILE A 45 -8.24 8.75 7.97
N SER A 46 -8.99 7.64 8.10
CA SER A 46 -9.41 7.16 9.41
C SER A 46 -8.22 6.61 10.21
N VAL A 47 -7.28 5.94 9.53
CA VAL A 47 -6.04 5.48 10.14
C VAL A 47 -5.23 6.65 10.66
N ASN A 48 -4.97 7.67 9.84
CA ASN A 48 -4.20 8.86 10.21
C ASN A 48 -4.80 9.60 11.42
N LYS A 49 -6.13 9.69 11.50
CA LYS A 49 -6.82 10.26 12.66
C LYS A 49 -6.59 9.44 13.94
N ALA A 50 -6.67 8.12 13.85
CA ALA A 50 -6.44 7.23 14.99
C ALA A 50 -4.97 7.26 15.42
N THR A 51 -4.04 7.21 14.47
CA THR A 51 -2.61 7.15 14.74
C THR A 51 -2.03 8.46 15.24
N ASP A 52 -2.57 9.62 14.86
CA ASP A 52 -2.09 10.93 15.35
C ASP A 52 -2.11 11.02 16.88
N THR A 53 -3.21 10.59 17.52
CA THR A 53 -3.28 10.58 18.99
C THR A 53 -2.50 9.44 19.62
N LEU A 54 -2.46 8.28 18.96
CA LEU A 54 -1.80 7.07 19.44
C LEU A 54 -0.27 7.24 19.48
N TYR A 55 0.33 7.70 18.37
CA TYR A 55 1.79 7.83 18.24
C TYR A 55 2.39 8.90 19.14
N ARG A 56 1.62 9.91 19.55
CA ARG A 56 2.03 10.86 20.59
C ARG A 56 2.15 10.22 21.98
N LYS A 57 1.44 9.10 22.23
CA LYS A 57 1.43 8.39 23.51
C LYS A 57 2.35 7.18 23.50
N ALA A 58 2.41 6.46 22.39
CA ALA A 58 3.26 5.29 22.21
C ALA A 58 3.59 5.13 20.73
N ASN A 59 4.87 4.99 20.39
CA ASN A 59 5.34 4.78 19.00
C ASN A 59 6.52 3.82 18.89
N THR A 60 6.72 2.97 19.90
CA THR A 60 7.68 1.86 19.88
C THR A 60 6.98 0.57 20.33
N PRO A 61 7.50 -0.63 19.99
CA PRO A 61 6.93 -1.88 20.47
C PRO A 61 6.76 -1.91 21.99
N GLN A 62 7.80 -1.50 22.73
CA GLN A 62 7.75 -1.46 24.19
C GLN A 62 6.71 -0.47 24.72
N ALA A 63 6.62 0.73 24.12
CA ALA A 63 5.61 1.71 24.53
C ALA A 63 4.18 1.21 24.28
N PHE A 64 3.95 0.45 23.19
CA PHE A 64 2.65 -0.18 22.92
C PHE A 64 2.32 -1.28 23.93
N LEU A 65 3.30 -2.07 24.36
CA LEU A 65 3.11 -3.05 25.43
C LEU A 65 2.79 -2.38 26.76
N ASN A 66 3.50 -1.30 27.11
CA ASN A 66 3.26 -0.52 28.32
C ASN A 66 1.89 0.19 28.29
N LEU A 67 1.47 0.67 27.11
CA LEU A 67 0.14 1.26 26.89
C LEU A 67 -0.98 0.24 27.16
N GLY A 68 -0.74 -1.02 26.81
CA GLY A 68 -1.64 -2.13 27.05
C GLY A 68 -2.83 -2.21 26.09
N LEU A 69 -3.45 -3.39 26.03
CA LEU A 69 -4.49 -3.72 25.06
C LEU A 69 -5.73 -2.81 25.18
N THR A 70 -6.19 -2.55 26.40
CA THR A 70 -7.40 -1.76 26.67
C THR A 70 -7.26 -0.33 26.17
N SER A 71 -6.11 0.31 26.46
CA SER A 71 -5.85 1.68 26.02
C SER A 71 -5.63 1.74 24.50
N LEU A 72 -4.89 0.79 23.93
CA LEU A 72 -4.74 0.68 22.47
C LEU A 72 -6.10 0.60 21.78
N LYS A 73 -7.00 -0.29 22.23
CA LYS A 73 -8.36 -0.41 21.69
C LYS A 73 -9.12 0.92 21.72
N ARG A 74 -8.98 1.71 22.79
CA ARG A 74 -9.61 3.02 22.92
C ARG A 74 -9.14 3.99 21.83
N HIS A 75 -7.84 4.03 21.54
CA HIS A 75 -7.28 4.87 20.50
C HIS A 75 -7.74 4.49 19.09
N ILE A 76 -7.90 3.20 18.81
CA ILE A 76 -8.22 2.70 17.46
C ILE A 76 -9.69 2.27 17.29
N ARG A 77 -10.58 2.57 18.25
CA ARG A 77 -11.98 2.10 18.26
C ARG A 77 -12.82 2.52 17.05
N THR A 78 -12.40 3.59 16.36
CA THR A 78 -13.04 4.10 15.13
C THR A 78 -12.65 3.31 13.88
N ILE A 79 -11.67 2.42 13.99
CA ILE A 79 -11.21 1.56 12.91
C ILE A 79 -12.01 0.26 12.90
N GLY A 80 -12.50 -0.16 11.74
CA GLY A 80 -13.15 -1.46 11.58
C GLY A 80 -12.23 -2.59 12.03
N LEU A 81 -12.79 -3.62 12.68
CA LEU A 81 -12.06 -4.78 13.22
C LEU A 81 -11.03 -4.43 14.31
N TYR A 82 -11.19 -3.29 15.01
CA TYR A 82 -10.21 -2.82 16.00
C TYR A 82 -9.89 -3.83 17.11
N ASN A 83 -10.84 -4.70 17.50
CA ASN A 83 -10.61 -5.70 18.53
C ASN A 83 -9.50 -6.69 18.12
N THR A 84 -9.64 -7.30 16.94
CA THR A 84 -8.66 -8.24 16.39
C THR A 84 -7.37 -7.50 16.03
N LYS A 85 -7.45 -6.31 15.45
CA LYS A 85 -6.27 -5.49 15.12
C LYS A 85 -5.44 -5.13 16.36
N ALA A 86 -6.07 -4.71 17.46
CA ALA A 86 -5.37 -4.40 18.70
C ALA A 86 -4.65 -5.63 19.27
N GLN A 87 -5.31 -6.80 19.26
CA GLN A 87 -4.68 -8.05 19.70
C GLN A 87 -3.48 -8.41 18.82
N ASN A 88 -3.62 -8.30 17.50
CA ASN A 88 -2.55 -8.56 16.55
C ASN A 88 -1.36 -7.61 16.73
N ILE A 89 -1.63 -6.32 16.94
CA ILE A 89 -0.58 -5.31 17.20
C ILE A 89 0.17 -5.63 18.49
N ILE A 90 -0.52 -5.98 19.59
CA ILE A 90 0.15 -6.36 20.85
C ILE A 90 1.01 -7.61 20.67
N LYS A 91 0.50 -8.65 19.99
CA LYS A 91 1.28 -9.86 19.69
C LYS A 91 2.49 -9.55 18.80
N THR A 92 2.30 -8.70 17.78
CA THR A 92 3.37 -8.21 16.91
C THR A 92 4.44 -7.50 17.73
N CYS A 93 4.07 -6.60 18.64
CA CYS A 93 5.03 -5.90 19.50
C CYS A 93 5.89 -6.85 20.34
N ARG A 94 5.28 -7.92 20.90
CA ARG A 94 6.03 -8.98 21.61
C ARG A 94 7.00 -9.69 20.68
N MET A 95 6.54 -10.17 19.52
CA MET A 95 7.40 -10.84 18.55
C MET A 95 8.55 -9.96 18.06
N LEU A 96 8.32 -8.65 17.86
CA LEU A 96 9.38 -7.73 17.48
C LEU A 96 10.45 -7.65 18.58
N ILE A 97 10.07 -7.57 19.85
CA ILE A 97 11.02 -7.55 20.97
C ILE A 97 11.76 -8.89 21.08
N ASP A 98 11.02 -9.99 21.14
CA ASP A 98 11.55 -11.31 21.45
C ASP A 98 12.41 -11.91 20.31
N LEU A 99 12.02 -11.66 19.04
CA LEU A 99 12.62 -12.30 17.87
C LEU A 99 13.43 -11.34 16.98
N HIS A 100 13.21 -10.03 17.12
CA HIS A 100 13.76 -9.02 16.21
C HIS A 100 14.37 -7.81 16.92
N ASN A 101 14.71 -7.93 18.20
CA ASN A 101 15.35 -6.89 19.01
C ASN A 101 14.61 -5.54 18.99
N GLY A 102 13.29 -5.58 18.93
CA GLY A 102 12.40 -4.42 18.87
C GLY A 102 12.35 -3.72 17.51
N GLN A 103 12.97 -4.27 16.46
CA GLN A 103 13.02 -3.68 15.12
C GLN A 103 12.08 -4.39 14.15
N VAL A 104 11.51 -3.64 13.20
CA VAL A 104 10.73 -4.22 12.10
C VAL A 104 11.68 -4.96 11.15
N PRO A 105 11.48 -6.26 10.87
CA PRO A 105 12.36 -7.01 9.99
C PRO A 105 12.19 -6.58 8.53
N SER A 106 13.29 -6.60 7.77
CA SER A 106 13.31 -6.35 6.32
C SER A 106 13.15 -7.62 5.47
N ALA A 107 12.99 -8.79 6.10
CA ALA A 107 12.69 -10.04 5.40
C ALA A 107 11.18 -10.24 5.27
N ARG A 108 10.69 -10.56 4.07
CA ARG A 108 9.26 -10.75 3.80
C ARG A 108 8.67 -11.86 4.65
N GLU A 109 9.37 -12.98 4.75
CA GLU A 109 8.90 -14.18 5.46
C GLU A 109 8.77 -13.88 6.96
N ALA A 110 9.68 -13.08 7.53
CA ALA A 110 9.58 -12.60 8.91
C ALA A 110 8.41 -11.63 9.10
N LEU A 111 8.16 -10.72 8.13
CA LEU A 111 6.99 -9.84 8.17
C LEU A 111 5.68 -10.65 8.09
N GLU A 112 5.56 -11.60 7.16
CA GLU A 112 4.37 -12.44 6.99
C GLU A 112 4.09 -13.35 8.21
N ALA A 113 5.10 -13.64 9.04
CA ALA A 113 4.93 -14.34 10.30
C ALA A 113 4.25 -13.48 11.38
N LEU A 114 4.24 -12.15 11.24
CA LEU A 114 3.63 -11.24 12.22
C LEU A 114 2.09 -11.31 12.14
N PRO A 115 1.37 -11.35 13.27
CA PRO A 115 -0.08 -11.43 13.29
C PRO A 115 -0.75 -10.27 12.55
N GLY A 116 -1.63 -10.60 11.60
CA GLY A 116 -2.34 -9.62 10.78
C GLY A 116 -1.53 -9.04 9.62
N VAL A 117 -0.32 -9.52 9.38
CA VAL A 117 0.53 -9.15 8.24
C VAL A 117 0.49 -10.28 7.21
N GLY A 118 -0.30 -10.08 6.15
CA GLY A 118 -0.24 -10.96 4.97
C GLY A 118 0.75 -10.43 3.91
N ARG A 119 0.92 -11.17 2.81
CA ARG A 119 1.80 -10.80 1.69
C ARG A 119 1.66 -9.36 1.20
N LYS A 120 0.41 -8.88 1.06
CA LYS A 120 0.16 -7.48 0.65
C LYS A 120 0.77 -6.51 1.65
N THR A 121 0.48 -6.68 2.93
CA THR A 121 0.98 -5.83 4.02
C THR A 121 2.51 -5.86 4.07
N ALA A 122 3.11 -7.06 4.00
CA ALA A 122 4.56 -7.22 3.96
C ALA A 122 5.18 -6.47 2.77
N ASN A 123 4.63 -6.64 1.56
CA ASN A 123 5.12 -5.92 0.38
C ASN A 123 5.02 -4.39 0.54
N VAL A 124 3.94 -3.85 1.10
CA VAL A 124 3.82 -2.39 1.34
C VAL A 124 4.92 -1.89 2.28
N VAL A 125 5.17 -2.62 3.38
CA VAL A 125 6.21 -2.28 4.35
C VAL A 125 7.60 -2.35 3.69
N LEU A 126 7.91 -3.42 2.98
CA LEU A 126 9.18 -3.59 2.25
C LEU A 126 9.43 -2.45 1.26
N ASN A 127 8.42 -2.08 0.46
CA ASN A 127 8.56 -1.02 -0.52
C ASN A 127 8.75 0.36 0.14
N THR A 128 7.94 0.67 1.16
CA THR A 128 7.85 2.03 1.69
C THR A 128 8.92 2.31 2.74
N ALA A 129 9.17 1.37 3.67
CA ALA A 129 10.16 1.55 4.73
C ALA A 129 11.58 1.17 4.30
N PHE A 130 11.73 0.11 3.51
CA PHE A 130 13.05 -0.43 3.15
C PHE A 130 13.45 -0.14 1.70
N GLY A 131 12.55 0.41 0.89
CA GLY A 131 12.82 0.78 -0.49
C GLY A 131 12.92 -0.40 -1.45
N GLU A 132 12.44 -1.58 -1.05
CA GLU A 132 12.47 -2.79 -1.86
C GLU A 132 11.54 -2.65 -3.09
N PRO A 133 11.92 -3.22 -4.24
CA PRO A 133 11.14 -3.12 -5.48
C PRO A 133 9.93 -4.07 -5.50
N THR A 134 9.14 -4.11 -4.44
CA THR A 134 7.91 -4.92 -4.34
C THR A 134 6.69 -4.14 -4.81
N ILE A 135 5.69 -4.86 -5.35
CA ILE A 135 4.43 -4.25 -5.82
C ILE A 135 3.25 -4.94 -5.12
N ALA A 136 2.75 -4.33 -4.05
CA ALA A 136 1.60 -4.85 -3.32
C ALA A 136 0.30 -4.60 -4.09
N VAL A 137 -0.23 -5.62 -4.77
CA VAL A 137 -1.42 -5.47 -5.61
C VAL A 137 -2.70 -5.45 -4.76
N ASP A 138 -3.35 -4.29 -4.73
CA ASP A 138 -4.68 -4.08 -4.14
C ASP A 138 -5.77 -3.96 -5.22
N THR A 139 -6.98 -3.55 -4.83
CA THR A 139 -8.09 -3.37 -5.78
C THR A 139 -7.86 -2.24 -6.78
N HIS A 140 -7.09 -1.21 -6.43
CA HIS A 140 -6.73 -0.12 -7.34
C HIS A 140 -5.72 -0.60 -8.38
N ILE A 141 -4.59 -1.17 -7.93
CA ILE A 141 -3.53 -1.66 -8.82
C ILE A 141 -4.04 -2.81 -9.68
N PHE A 142 -4.81 -3.75 -9.12
CA PHE A 142 -5.40 -4.85 -9.89
C PHE A 142 -6.25 -4.33 -11.05
N ARG A 143 -7.10 -3.32 -10.79
CA ARG A 143 -7.94 -2.69 -11.82
C ARG A 143 -7.10 -1.94 -12.85
N VAL A 144 -6.15 -1.11 -12.40
CA VAL A 144 -5.28 -0.34 -13.29
C VAL A 144 -4.49 -1.27 -14.20
N ALA A 145 -3.85 -2.31 -13.66
CA ALA A 145 -3.03 -3.25 -14.41
C ALA A 145 -3.83 -3.99 -15.48
N ASN A 146 -5.06 -4.40 -15.16
CA ASN A 146 -5.96 -5.07 -16.11
C ASN A 146 -6.51 -4.11 -17.17
N ARG A 147 -6.99 -2.92 -16.79
CA ARG A 147 -7.54 -1.94 -17.75
C ARG A 147 -6.48 -1.43 -18.72
N THR A 148 -5.33 -1.01 -18.20
CA THR A 148 -4.25 -0.41 -19.01
C THR A 148 -3.51 -1.43 -19.87
N GLY A 149 -3.54 -2.71 -19.50
CA GLY A 149 -2.76 -3.77 -20.13
C GLY A 149 -1.32 -3.88 -19.62
N LEU A 150 -0.93 -3.12 -18.59
CA LEU A 150 0.43 -3.17 -18.01
C LEU A 150 0.79 -4.57 -17.49
N GLY A 151 -0.12 -5.24 -16.80
CA GLY A 151 0.06 -6.56 -16.22
C GLY A 151 -1.25 -7.30 -15.99
N PRO A 152 -2.03 -7.62 -17.05
CA PRO A 152 -3.36 -8.20 -16.90
C PRO A 152 -3.30 -9.62 -16.35
N GLY A 153 -4.20 -9.96 -15.44
CA GLY A 153 -4.23 -11.25 -14.76
C GLY A 153 -5.54 -11.49 -14.01
N LYS A 154 -5.96 -12.75 -13.93
CA LYS A 154 -7.19 -13.18 -13.22
C LYS A 154 -7.04 -13.21 -11.70
N THR A 155 -5.80 -13.24 -11.18
CA THR A 155 -5.51 -13.32 -9.75
C THR A 155 -4.51 -12.24 -9.36
N VAL A 156 -4.55 -11.80 -8.09
CA VAL A 156 -3.63 -10.80 -7.51
C VAL A 156 -2.18 -11.20 -7.75
N LEU A 157 -1.83 -12.46 -7.48
CA LEU A 157 -0.48 -12.99 -7.68
C LEU A 157 -0.02 -12.93 -9.15
N LYS A 158 -0.91 -13.25 -10.10
CA LYS A 158 -0.57 -13.16 -11.54
C LYS A 158 -0.34 -11.72 -11.98
N VAL A 159 -1.10 -10.78 -11.44
CA VAL A 159 -0.89 -9.34 -11.70
C VAL A 159 0.43 -8.88 -11.10
N GLU A 160 0.71 -9.23 -9.85
CA GLU A 160 1.97 -8.91 -9.15
C GLU A 160 3.19 -9.39 -9.95
N GLN A 161 3.23 -10.67 -10.31
CA GLN A 161 4.33 -11.27 -11.07
C GLN A 161 4.54 -10.58 -12.43
N LYS A 162 3.45 -10.22 -13.13
CA LYS A 162 3.54 -9.52 -14.41
C LYS A 162 4.02 -8.08 -14.25
N LEU A 163 3.56 -7.37 -13.22
CA LEU A 163 4.02 -6.02 -12.94
C LEU A 163 5.51 -6.03 -12.58
N LEU A 164 5.97 -6.95 -11.74
CA LEU A 164 7.39 -7.11 -11.44
C LEU A 164 8.23 -7.42 -12.69
N LYS A 165 7.73 -8.31 -13.56
CA LYS A 165 8.43 -8.70 -14.80
C LYS A 165 8.50 -7.59 -15.84
N PHE A 166 7.45 -6.78 -15.98
CA PHE A 166 7.29 -5.88 -17.13
C PHE A 166 7.41 -4.40 -16.80
N THR A 167 7.47 -4.03 -15.53
CA THR A 167 7.79 -2.67 -15.11
C THR A 167 9.26 -2.39 -15.42
N PRO A 168 9.59 -1.28 -16.11
CA PRO A 168 10.99 -0.93 -16.34
C PRO A 168 11.72 -0.71 -15.02
N GLU A 169 12.95 -1.22 -14.91
CA GLU A 169 13.77 -1.23 -13.70
C GLU A 169 13.82 0.13 -12.99
N ARG A 170 14.04 1.22 -13.74
CA ARG A 170 14.05 2.60 -13.22
C ARG A 170 12.81 2.98 -12.40
N TYR A 171 11.65 2.42 -12.73
CA TYR A 171 10.38 2.74 -12.08
C TYR A 171 9.92 1.66 -11.10
N LEU A 172 10.65 0.55 -10.97
CA LEU A 172 10.17 -0.62 -10.24
C LEU A 172 9.89 -0.32 -8.76
N LYS A 173 10.74 0.49 -8.13
CA LYS A 173 10.57 0.96 -6.75
C LYS A 173 9.33 1.84 -6.57
N ASP A 174 9.07 2.75 -7.50
CA ASP A 174 7.97 3.71 -7.40
C ASP A 174 6.64 3.17 -7.97
N ALA A 175 6.70 2.08 -8.73
CA ALA A 175 5.57 1.54 -9.47
C ALA A 175 4.36 1.27 -8.58
N HIS A 176 4.57 0.77 -7.37
CA HIS A 176 3.48 0.56 -6.41
C HIS A 176 2.70 1.87 -6.17
N HIS A 177 3.39 2.93 -5.78
CA HIS A 177 2.77 4.22 -5.46
C HIS A 177 2.22 4.93 -6.71
N LEU A 178 2.90 4.85 -7.86
CA LEU A 178 2.40 5.40 -9.12
C LEU A 178 1.06 4.77 -9.52
N LEU A 179 0.95 3.44 -9.42
CA LEU A 179 -0.25 2.72 -9.84
C LEU A 179 -1.40 2.87 -8.84
N ILE A 180 -1.14 2.88 -7.53
CA ILE A 180 -2.19 3.06 -6.53
C ILE A 180 -2.78 4.48 -6.62
N LEU A 181 -1.95 5.53 -6.73
CA LEU A 181 -2.41 6.92 -6.84
C LEU A 181 -3.20 7.13 -8.14
N HIS A 182 -2.69 6.61 -9.27
CA HIS A 182 -3.42 6.67 -10.54
C HIS A 182 -4.77 5.95 -10.46
N GLY A 183 -4.81 4.77 -9.83
CA GLY A 183 -6.05 4.03 -9.61
C GLY A 183 -7.02 4.73 -8.67
N ARG A 184 -6.50 5.43 -7.65
CA ARG A 184 -7.28 6.13 -6.63
C ARG A 184 -7.96 7.39 -7.17
N TYR A 185 -7.26 8.20 -7.95
CA TYR A 185 -7.76 9.52 -8.37
C TYR A 185 -8.20 9.63 -9.83
N THR A 186 -7.69 8.77 -10.72
CA THR A 186 -7.95 8.89 -12.16
C THR A 186 -8.71 7.66 -12.68
N CYS A 187 -8.12 6.48 -12.59
CA CYS A 187 -8.70 5.24 -13.09
C CYS A 187 -9.67 4.60 -12.07
N ILE A 188 -10.65 5.38 -11.59
CA ILE A 188 -11.58 4.97 -10.53
C ILE A 188 -12.51 3.83 -10.96
N ALA A 189 -13.10 3.13 -9.99
CA ALA A 189 -13.80 1.86 -10.22
C ALA A 189 -15.02 1.99 -11.16
N ARG A 190 -15.95 2.90 -10.83
CA ARG A 190 -17.21 3.08 -11.56
C ARG A 190 -16.96 3.76 -12.92
N THR A 191 -16.77 5.08 -12.90
CA THR A 191 -16.60 5.88 -14.13
C THR A 191 -15.18 6.43 -14.17
N PRO A 192 -14.21 5.75 -14.82
CA PRO A 192 -12.83 6.24 -14.87
C PRO A 192 -12.76 7.61 -15.54
N ARG A 193 -11.90 8.49 -15.04
CA ARG A 193 -11.70 9.85 -15.58
C ARG A 193 -10.84 9.82 -16.84
N CYS A 194 -11.25 9.04 -17.84
CA CYS A 194 -10.52 8.87 -19.10
C CYS A 194 -10.27 10.19 -19.84
N PRO A 195 -11.22 11.16 -19.90
CA PRO A 195 -11.01 12.45 -20.57
C PRO A 195 -9.75 13.20 -20.12
N VAL A 196 -9.51 13.23 -18.81
CA VAL A 196 -8.39 13.93 -18.17
C VAL A 196 -7.22 13.00 -17.81
N CYS A 197 -7.21 11.77 -18.32
CA CYS A 197 -6.19 10.78 -17.97
C CYS A 197 -4.89 11.03 -18.75
N VAL A 198 -3.80 11.34 -18.03
CA VAL A 198 -2.47 11.61 -18.60
C VAL A 198 -1.89 10.45 -19.44
N ILE A 199 -2.36 9.21 -19.23
CA ILE A 199 -1.92 8.04 -20.00
C ILE A 199 -3.00 7.51 -20.96
N ARG A 200 -4.05 8.29 -21.27
CA ARG A 200 -5.21 7.88 -22.09
C ARG A 200 -4.80 7.27 -23.43
N GLU A 201 -3.82 7.87 -24.11
CA GLU A 201 -3.36 7.45 -25.44
C GLU A 201 -2.63 6.10 -25.42
N PHE A 202 -1.87 5.84 -24.35
CA PHE A 202 -1.10 4.61 -24.20
C PHE A 202 -1.90 3.47 -23.54
N CYS A 203 -3.07 3.77 -22.99
CA CYS A 203 -3.95 2.83 -22.30
C CYS A 203 -4.71 1.93 -23.30
N ASP A 204 -4.58 0.61 -23.14
CA ASP A 204 -5.25 -0.39 -24.00
C ASP A 204 -6.72 -0.67 -23.58
N TYR A 205 -7.27 0.07 -22.60
CA TYR A 205 -8.67 -0.09 -22.16
C TYR A 205 -9.63 0.30 -23.28
N ARG A 206 -10.49 -0.60 -23.73
CA ARG A 206 -11.42 -0.33 -24.85
C ARG A 206 -12.59 0.59 -24.47
N PRO A 207 -13.35 0.33 -23.39
CA PRO A 207 -14.49 1.18 -23.03
C PRO A 207 -14.04 2.40 -22.22
N LYS A 208 -13.27 3.31 -22.86
CA LYS A 208 -12.87 4.59 -22.26
C LYS A 208 -14.11 5.46 -22.08
N THR A 209 -14.21 6.11 -20.93
CA THR A 209 -15.22 7.15 -20.69
C THR A 209 -15.05 8.28 -21.71
N ARG A 210 -16.15 8.68 -22.34
CA ARG A 210 -16.20 9.78 -23.31
C ARG A 210 -16.23 11.13 -22.58
N GLU A 211 -15.92 12.20 -23.28
CA GLU A 211 -16.17 13.54 -22.76
C GLU A 211 -17.67 13.77 -22.62
N PRO A 212 -18.13 14.53 -21.62
CA PRO A 212 -19.50 15.01 -21.60
C PRO A 212 -19.73 15.82 -22.88
N GLU A 213 -20.85 15.57 -23.56
CA GLU A 213 -21.33 16.39 -24.67
C GLU A 213 -21.64 17.82 -24.21
#